data_AF-A0A2D5UGN7-F1
#
_entry.id   AF-A0A2D5UGN7-F1
#
_cell.length_a   1.000
_cell.length_b   1.000
_cell.length_c   1.000
_cell.angle_alpha   90.00
_cell.angle_beta   90.00
_cell.angle_gamma   90.00
#
_symmetry.space_group_name_H-M   'P 1'
#
loop_
_entity.id
_entity.type
_entity.pdbx_description
1 polymer ?
#
loop_
_entity_poly.entity_id
_entity_poly.type
_entity_poly.pdbx_seq_one_letter_code
_entity_poly.pdbx_strand_id
1 'polypeptide(L)' 'MEDGAKEDPAPINAFHKSPGSIIGNGDSKVLPDVPAAIFEGEGEIAVVIGKRANHVSAERAMEHVFGYTNFVDGSAR' A
#
# COMPACT_ATOMS: atom_id res chain seq x y z
N MET A 1 -7.41 13.16 -4.51
CA MET A 1 -7.88 13.33 -3.12
C MET A 1 -8.37 11.96 -2.71
N GLU A 2 -7.75 11.33 -1.72
CA GLU A 2 -8.28 10.08 -1.17
C GLU A 2 -9.74 10.31 -0.77
N ASP A 3 -10.62 9.45 -1.27
CA ASP A 3 -12.05 9.71 -1.48
C ASP A 3 -12.89 9.67 -0.18
N GLY A 4 -12.39 10.22 0.92
CA GLY A 4 -13.03 10.16 2.25
C GLY A 4 -14.38 10.87 2.39
N ALA A 5 -14.90 11.50 1.33
CA ALA A 5 -16.13 12.29 1.34
C ALA A 5 -17.27 11.70 0.47
N LYS A 6 -17.11 10.49 -0.08
CA LYS A 6 -18.17 9.85 -0.90
C LYS A 6 -19.18 9.10 -0.02
N GLU A 7 -20.46 9.23 -0.35
CA GLU A 7 -21.57 8.56 0.35
C GLU A 7 -21.51 7.03 0.18
N ASP A 8 -21.05 6.56 -0.99
CA ASP A 8 -20.80 5.15 -1.26
C ASP A 8 -19.30 4.86 -1.30
N PRO A 9 -18.85 3.71 -0.75
CA PRO A 9 -17.46 3.29 -0.86
C PRO A 9 -17.08 3.15 -2.34
N ALA A 10 -15.96 3.77 -2.72
CA ALA A 10 -15.43 3.62 -4.06
C ALA A 10 -15.20 2.12 -4.37
N PRO A 11 -15.28 1.71 -5.65
CA PRO A 11 -14.86 0.38 -6.06
C PRO A 11 -13.46 0.08 -5.52
N ILE A 12 -13.20 -1.18 -5.14
CA ILE A 12 -11.86 -1.60 -4.71
C ILE A 12 -10.89 -1.33 -5.86
N ASN A 13 -10.05 -0.31 -5.68
CA ASN A 13 -8.96 0.01 -6.58
C ASN A 13 -7.69 -0.51 -5.94
N ALA A 14 -7.12 -1.55 -6.55
CA ALA A 14 -5.85 -2.12 -6.13
C ALA A 14 -4.89 -2.14 -7.31
N PHE A 15 -3.62 -1.88 -7.04
CA PHE A 15 -2.53 -2.01 -7.98
C PHE A 15 -1.34 -2.71 -7.30
N HIS A 16 -0.38 -3.16 -8.10
CA HIS A 16 0.80 -3.83 -7.57
C HIS A 16 1.99 -2.88 -7.55
N LYS A 17 2.77 -2.96 -6.47
CA LYS A 17 4.16 -2.50 -6.47
C LYS A 17 5.08 -3.71 -6.53
N SER A 18 6.16 -3.59 -7.29
CA SER A 18 7.16 -4.66 -7.37
C SER A 18 7.81 -4.87 -6.00
N PRO A 19 8.04 -6.12 -5.56
CA PRO A 19 8.82 -6.38 -4.33
C PRO A 19 10.22 -5.74 -4.36
N GLY A 20 10.78 -5.48 -5.55
CA GLY A 20 12.04 -4.77 -5.72
C GLY A 20 12.00 -3.28 -5.34
N SER A 21 10.83 -2.70 -5.08
CA SER A 21 10.71 -1.31 -4.59
C SER A 21 10.75 -1.20 -3.06
N ILE A 22 10.89 -2.32 -2.33
CA ILE A 22 10.94 -2.32 -0.87
C ILE A 22 12.34 -1.88 -0.42
N ILE A 23 12.38 -0.93 0.50
CA ILE A 23 13.58 -0.53 1.25
C ILE A 23 13.29 -0.56 2.75
N GLY A 24 14.33 -0.68 3.57
CA GLY A 24 14.24 -0.79 5.02
C GLY A 24 14.07 0.57 5.72
N ASN A 25 13.83 0.50 7.03
CA ASN A 25 13.83 1.70 7.87
C ASN A 25 15.22 2.36 7.90
N GLY A 26 15.28 3.65 7.61
CA GLY A 26 16.52 4.43 7.52
C GLY A 26 17.22 4.38 6.16
N ASP A 27 16.74 3.56 5.22
CA ASP A 27 17.26 3.53 3.86
C ASP A 27 16.83 4.79 3.09
N SER A 28 17.61 5.10 2.04
CA SER A 28 17.32 6.25 1.16
C SER A 28 16.52 5.82 -0.07
N LYS A 29 15.39 6.48 -0.32
CA LYS A 29 14.65 6.36 -1.58
C LYS A 29 15.40 7.14 -2.66
N VAL A 30 16.05 6.43 -3.58
CA VAL A 30 16.72 7.05 -4.74
C VAL A 30 15.66 7.44 -5.76
N LEU A 31 15.55 8.74 -6.04
CA LEU A 31 14.64 9.25 -7.06
C LEU A 31 15.27 9.02 -8.45
N PRO A 32 14.58 8.31 -9.37
CA PRO A 32 15.11 8.07 -10.69
C PRO A 32 15.09 9.34 -11.55
N ASP A 33 16.02 9.44 -12.50
CA ASP A 33 16.02 10.48 -13.53
C ASP A 33 14.97 10.15 -14.60
N VAL A 34 13.73 10.51 -14.30
CA VAL A 34 12.54 10.33 -15.14
C VAL A 34 11.75 11.64 -15.17
N PRO A 35 10.94 11.90 -16.20
CA PRO A 35 10.15 13.13 -16.31
C PRO A 35 8.91 13.09 -15.38
N ALA A 36 9.13 12.94 -14.08
CA ALA A 36 8.12 13.12 -13.04
C ALA A 36 8.21 14.55 -12.49
N ALA A 37 7.07 15.21 -12.41
CA ALA A 37 6.99 16.56 -11.85
C ALA A 37 7.05 16.52 -10.32
N ILE A 38 6.55 15.45 -9.71
CA ILE A 38 6.47 15.30 -8.25
C ILE A 38 6.81 13.87 -7.86
N PHE A 39 7.65 13.72 -6.83
CA PHE A 39 7.83 12.47 -6.11
C PHE A 39 7.13 12.57 -4.75
N GLU A 40 6.02 11.87 -4.61
CA GLU A 40 5.19 11.89 -3.40
C GLU A 40 5.54 10.70 -2.49
N GLY A 41 5.44 10.94 -1.18
CA GLY A 41 5.47 9.91 -0.16
C GLY A 41 4.12 9.88 0.53
N GLU A 42 3.40 8.78 0.40
CA GLU A 42 2.06 8.59 0.93
C GLU A 42 2.18 7.63 2.14
N GLY A 43 1.84 8.10 3.34
CA GLY A 43 1.96 7.30 4.56
C GLY A 43 0.75 6.38 4.72
N GLU A 44 0.98 5.07 4.73
CA GLU A 44 -0.06 4.05 4.75
C GLU A 44 0.14 2.99 5.84
N ILE A 45 -0.93 2.28 6.16
CA ILE A 45 -0.90 1.05 6.97
C ILE A 45 -0.72 -0.13 6.04
N ALA A 46 0.42 -0.83 6.13
CA ALA A 46 0.57 -2.11 5.45
C ALA A 46 0.03 -3.25 6.32
N VAL A 47 -0.77 -4.12 5.68
CA VAL A 47 -1.29 -5.36 6.26
C VAL A 47 -0.42 -6.52 5.77
N VAL A 48 0.21 -7.26 6.70
CA VAL A 48 1.03 -8.42 6.36
C VAL A 48 0.17 -9.68 6.51
N ILE A 49 -0.03 -10.41 5.41
CA ILE A 49 -0.80 -11.66 5.39
C ILE A 49 0.07 -12.83 5.84
N GLY A 50 -0.35 -13.54 6.89
CA GLY A 50 0.40 -14.66 7.49
C GLY A 50 -0.05 -16.05 7.06
N LYS A 51 -1.25 -16.16 6.46
CA LYS A 51 -1.85 -17.44 6.08
C LYS A 51 -2.37 -17.35 4.65
N ARG A 52 -2.18 -18.41 3.85
CA ARG A 52 -2.78 -18.53 2.52
C ARG A 52 -4.28 -18.24 2.61
N ALA A 53 -4.76 -17.32 1.79
CA ALA A 53 -6.14 -16.85 1.79
C ALA A 53 -6.70 -16.91 0.36
N ASN A 54 -7.95 -17.35 0.23
CA ASN A 54 -8.71 -17.35 -1.02
C ASN A 54 -10.21 -17.31 -0.68
N HIS A 55 -10.96 -16.37 -1.25
CA HIS A 55 -12.41 -16.18 -0.98
C HIS A 55 -12.76 -16.14 0.53
N VAL A 56 -11.96 -15.44 1.34
CA VAL A 56 -12.19 -15.29 2.78
C VAL A 56 -13.31 -14.28 3.01
N SER A 57 -14.27 -14.61 3.89
CA SER A 57 -15.34 -13.68 4.25
C SER A 57 -14.80 -12.51 5.09
N ALA A 58 -15.47 -11.36 5.05
CA ALA A 58 -15.03 -10.17 5.77
C ALA A 58 -14.89 -10.43 7.28
N GLU A 59 -15.80 -11.23 7.87
CA GLU A 59 -15.79 -11.56 9.30
C GLU A 59 -14.55 -12.37 9.71
N ARG A 60 -13.96 -13.12 8.77
CA ARG A 60 -12.81 -14.00 9.01
C ARG A 60 -11.49 -13.42 8.52
N ALA A 61 -11.51 -12.28 7.82
CA ALA A 61 -10.33 -11.67 7.21
C ALA A 61 -9.18 -11.49 8.22
N MET A 62 -9.51 -11.08 9.43
CA MET A 62 -8.56 -10.82 10.51
C MET A 62 -7.82 -12.08 11.00
N GLU A 63 -8.40 -13.27 10.84
CA GLU A 63 -7.74 -14.54 11.18
C GLU A 63 -6.49 -14.82 10.31
N HIS A 64 -6.39 -14.16 9.15
CA HIS A 64 -5.30 -14.33 8.17
C HIS A 64 -4.20 -13.27 8.26
N VAL A 65 -4.42 -12.19 9.03
CA VAL A 65 -3.43 -11.12 9.22
C VAL A 65 -2.37 -11.57 10.23
N PHE A 66 -1.10 -11.51 9.83
CA PHE A 66 0.05 -11.72 10.73
C PHE A 66 0.28 -10.50 11.61
N GLY A 67 0.20 -9.30 11.02
CA GLY A 67 0.42 -8.04 11.71
C GLY A 67 0.37 -6.86 10.76
N TYR A 68 0.81 -5.71 11.28
CA TYR A 68 0.82 -4.43 10.58
C TYR A 68 2.20 -3.79 10.65
N THR A 69 2.49 -2.94 9.67
CA THR A 69 3.65 -2.05 9.71
C THR A 69 3.32 -0.72 9.04
N ASN A 70 4.06 0.32 9.41
CA ASN A 70 4.08 1.55 8.63
C ASN A 70 4.64 1.24 7.24
N PHE A 71 4.06 1.85 6.22
CA PHE A 71 4.53 1.75 4.84
C PHE A 71 4.44 3.11 4.17
N VAL A 72 5.40 3.42 3.30
CA VAL A 72 5.36 4.63 2.49
C VAL A 72 5.12 4.20 1.05
N ASP A 73 3.92 4.49 0.53
CA ASP A 73 3.65 4.35 -0.89
C ASP A 73 4.33 5.50 -1.65
N GLY A 74 5.46 5.17 -2.28
CA GLY A 74 6.20 6.10 -3.10
C GLY A 74 5.60 6.23 -4.50
N SER A 75 5.16 7.43 -4.85
CA SER A 75 4.59 7.76 -6.16
C SER A 75 5.48 8.72 -6.95
N ALA A 76 5.55 8.54 -8.27
CA ALA A 76 6.12 9.50 -9.21
C ALA A 76 4.99 9.97 -10.12
N ARG A 77 4.69 11.27 -10.10
CA ARG A 77 3.56 11.90 -10.80
C ARG A 77 4.01 12.69 -12.03
#